data_AF-A0A444IXT6-F1
#
_entry.id   AF-A0A444IXT6-F1
#
_cell.length_a   1.000
_cell.length_b   1.000
_cell.length_c   1.000
_cell.angle_alpha   90.00
_cell.angle_beta   90.00
_cell.angle_gamma   90.00
#
_symmetry.space_group_name_H-M   'P 1'
#
loop_
_entity.id
_entity.type
_entity.pdbx_description
1 polymer ?
#
loop_
_entity_poly.entity_id
_entity_poly.type
_entity_poly.pdbx_seq_one_letter_code
_entity_poly.pdbx_strand_id
1 'polypeptide(L)'
;MSPDIKKTMEEKDKGMRTEYDFTGGVRGKHHRAMQAGYSVTVHQADGTSVTKEVVPTDGAVILEPDLRAYFPDSESVNKALRCLIPLLSRRDLTTGKL
;
A
#
# COMPACT_ATOMS: atom_id res chain seq x y z
N MET A 1 18.23 -30.58 45.30
CA MET A 1 16.80 -30.61 44.95
C MET A 1 16.48 -29.33 44.22
N SER A 2 16.33 -29.44 42.90
CA SER A 2 15.80 -28.42 41.98
C SER A 2 14.35 -28.05 42.37
N PRO A 3 13.68 -27.03 41.77
CA PRO A 3 14.04 -26.37 40.52
C PRO A 3 13.80 -24.84 40.41
N ASP A 4 14.54 -24.27 39.45
CA ASP A 4 14.11 -23.31 38.44
C ASP A 4 13.15 -22.17 38.83
N ILE A 5 13.71 -20.99 39.10
CA ILE A 5 13.06 -19.73 38.71
C ILE A 5 13.51 -19.41 37.28
N LYS A 6 13.08 -20.24 36.33
CA LYS A 6 12.90 -19.75 34.96
C LYS A 6 11.70 -18.81 35.05
N LYS A 7 11.98 -17.52 35.17
CA LYS A 7 10.96 -16.48 34.98
C LYS A 7 10.55 -16.58 33.52
N THR A 8 9.53 -17.40 33.29
CA THR A 8 8.82 -17.60 32.03
C THR A 8 8.56 -16.22 31.44
N MET A 9 9.14 -15.98 30.27
CA MET A 9 8.80 -14.88 29.39
C MET A 9 7.46 -15.22 28.74
N GLU A 10 6.38 -15.18 29.52
CA GLU A 10 5.02 -15.30 29.00
C GLU A 10 4.18 -14.15 29.55
N GLU A 11 3.96 -13.16 28.69
CA GLU A 11 2.82 -12.24 28.61
C GLU A 11 3.29 -11.05 27.75
N LYS A 12 2.77 -10.75 26.56
CA LYS A 12 1.49 -11.09 25.94
C LYS A 12 1.70 -11.08 24.43
N ASP A 13 1.68 -12.25 23.82
CA ASP A 13 0.99 -12.33 22.55
C ASP A 13 -0.50 -12.17 22.89
N LYS A 14 -0.96 -10.91 23.03
CA LYS A 14 -2.41 -10.62 22.91
C LYS A 14 -2.71 -10.79 21.43
N GLY A 15 -2.64 -12.04 21.00
CA GLY A 15 -2.77 -12.49 19.63
C GLY A 15 -3.97 -11.80 19.03
N MET A 16 -3.73 -11.19 17.87
CA MET A 16 -4.76 -10.55 17.05
C MET A 16 -6.00 -11.45 17.08
N ARG A 17 -7.11 -10.94 17.63
CA ARG A 17 -8.31 -11.79 17.85
C ARG A 17 -8.74 -12.35 16.50
N THR A 18 -9.26 -13.57 16.47
CA THR A 18 -9.65 -14.25 15.22
C THR A 18 -10.66 -13.44 14.39
N GLU A 19 -11.47 -12.59 15.02
CA GLU A 19 -12.39 -11.68 14.34
C GLU A 19 -11.70 -10.57 13.52
N TYR A 20 -10.39 -10.39 13.71
CA TYR A 20 -9.53 -9.47 12.95
C TYR A 20 -8.61 -10.20 11.96
N ASP A 21 -8.92 -11.46 11.59
CA ASP A 21 -8.25 -12.13 10.48
C ASP A 21 -8.75 -11.56 9.13
N PHE A 22 -7.89 -10.76 8.49
CA PHE A 22 -8.18 -10.11 7.20
C PHE A 22 -7.61 -10.86 5.99
N THR A 23 -7.14 -12.10 6.14
CA THR A 23 -6.50 -12.87 5.04
C THR A 23 -7.41 -13.08 3.82
N GLY A 24 -8.74 -13.10 4.01
CA GLY A 24 -9.74 -13.20 2.94
C GLY A 24 -10.25 -11.86 2.40
N GLY A 25 -9.65 -10.73 2.79
CA GLY A 25 -10.12 -9.39 2.42
C GLY A 25 -10.07 -9.14 0.90
N VAL A 26 -11.17 -8.66 0.32
CA VAL A 26 -11.24 -8.21 -1.07
C VAL A 26 -11.29 -6.69 -1.16
N ARG A 27 -10.71 -6.12 -2.22
CA ARG A 27 -10.69 -4.68 -2.46
C ARG A 27 -12.12 -4.14 -2.64
N GLY A 28 -12.57 -3.29 -1.71
CA GLY A 28 -13.93 -2.75 -1.72
C GLY A 28 -14.18 -1.68 -2.79
N LYS A 29 -15.46 -1.32 -2.99
CA LYS A 29 -15.92 -0.34 -4.01
C LYS A 29 -15.32 1.07 -3.87
N HIS A 30 -14.90 1.45 -2.66
CA HIS A 30 -14.34 2.77 -2.37
C HIS A 30 -12.82 2.84 -2.50
N HIS A 31 -12.16 1.79 -2.98
CA HIS A 31 -10.70 1.75 -3.02
C HIS A 31 -10.06 2.86 -3.84
N ARG A 32 -10.70 3.30 -4.94
CA ARG A 32 -10.19 4.40 -5.77
C ARG A 32 -10.34 5.74 -5.08
N ALA A 33 -11.46 5.96 -4.41
CA ALA A 33 -11.71 7.20 -3.67
C ALA A 33 -10.67 7.41 -2.56
N MET A 34 -10.25 6.34 -1.87
CA MET A 34 -9.19 6.44 -0.85
C MET A 34 -7.81 6.81 -1.43
N GLN A 35 -7.59 6.67 -2.74
CA GLN A 35 -6.35 7.10 -3.39
C GLN A 35 -6.26 8.62 -3.52
N ALA A 36 -7.37 9.36 -3.39
CA ALA A 36 -7.34 10.83 -3.40
C ALA A 36 -6.75 11.42 -2.11
N GLY A 37 -6.53 10.59 -1.10
CA GLY A 37 -6.15 10.99 0.25
C GLY A 37 -7.34 11.05 1.20
N TYR A 38 -7.05 10.99 2.49
CA TYR A 38 -8.04 10.96 3.57
C TYR A 38 -7.45 11.49 4.87
N SER A 39 -8.31 11.92 5.80
CA SER A 39 -7.93 12.26 7.16
C SER A 39 -8.21 11.10 8.11
N VAL A 40 -7.28 10.85 9.03
CA VAL A 40 -7.41 9.89 10.11
C VAL A 40 -7.47 10.66 11.42
N THR A 41 -8.58 10.55 12.13
CA THR A 41 -8.74 11.11 13.48
C THR A 41 -8.58 10.01 14.51
N VAL A 42 -7.59 10.15 15.39
CA VAL A 42 -7.31 9.23 16.48
C VAL A 42 -7.79 9.87 17.78
N HIS A 43 -8.77 9.26 18.44
CA HIS A 43 -9.23 9.67 19.76
C HIS A 43 -8.40 8.96 20.83
N GLN A 44 -7.79 9.74 21.72
CA GLN A 44 -6.94 9.25 22.80
C GLN A 44 -7.74 9.07 24.09
N ALA A 45 -7.23 8.24 25.00
CA ALA A 45 -7.89 7.94 26.27
C ALA A 45 -7.95 9.15 27.23
N ASP A 46 -7.08 10.14 27.02
CA ASP A 46 -7.07 11.41 27.75
C ASP A 46 -8.10 12.44 27.24
N GLY A 47 -8.91 12.06 26.24
CA GLY A 47 -9.93 12.90 25.63
C GLY A 47 -9.43 13.80 24.49
N THR A 48 -8.13 13.78 24.18
CA THR A 48 -7.59 14.53 23.04
C THR A 48 -7.81 13.80 21.72
N SER A 49 -7.82 14.53 20.61
CA SER A 49 -7.93 13.95 19.26
C SER A 49 -6.82 14.46 18.37
N VAL A 50 -6.15 13.56 17.66
CA VAL A 50 -5.10 13.89 16.68
C VAL A 50 -5.62 13.56 15.29
N THR A 51 -5.72 14.58 14.43
CA THR A 51 -6.04 14.40 13.02
C THR A 51 -4.76 14.38 12.20
N LYS A 52 -4.56 13.33 11.41
CA LYS A 52 -3.45 13.18 10.47
C LYS A 52 -4.00 13.07 9.05
N GLU A 53 -3.48 13.89 8.15
CA GLU A 53 -3.76 13.76 6.73
C GLU A 53 -2.86 12.69 6.10
N VAL A 54 -3.47 11.82 5.30
CA VAL A 54 -2.81 10.81 4.50
C VAL A 54 -3.15 11.12 3.05
N VAL A 55 -2.27 11.90 2.40
CA VAL A 55 -2.40 12.25 0.98
C VAL A 55 -1.23 11.59 0.25
N PRO A 56 -1.45 10.93 -0.90
CA PRO A 56 -0.34 10.47 -1.72
C PRO A 56 0.54 11.66 -2.08
N THR A 57 1.86 11.45 -2.06
CA THR A 57 2.80 12.45 -2.57
C THR A 57 2.54 12.70 -4.06
N ASP A 58 2.85 13.91 -4.52
CA ASP A 58 2.78 14.21 -5.95
C ASP A 58 3.58 13.19 -6.78
N GLY A 59 3.00 12.77 -7.91
CA GLY A 59 3.56 11.71 -8.76
C GLY A 59 3.41 10.27 -8.24
N ALA A 60 2.77 10.03 -7.09
CA ALA A 60 2.50 8.68 -6.62
C ALA A 60 1.43 7.99 -7.49
N VAL A 61 1.78 6.82 -8.04
CA VAL A 61 0.87 5.97 -8.82
C VAL A 61 0.70 4.64 -8.09
N ILE A 62 -0.55 4.24 -7.86
CA ILE A 62 -0.86 2.95 -7.23
C ILE A 62 -1.05 1.91 -8.35
N LEU A 63 -0.19 0.91 -8.37
CA LEU A 63 -0.32 -0.24 -9.26
C LEU A 63 -1.50 -1.13 -8.84
N GLU A 64 -2.24 -1.61 -9.83
CA GLU A 64 -3.27 -2.63 -9.61
C GLU A 64 -2.63 -3.99 -9.19
N PRO A 65 -3.36 -4.85 -8.46
CA PRO A 65 -2.82 -6.08 -7.91
C PRO A 65 -2.24 -7.05 -8.94
N ASP A 66 -2.84 -7.13 -10.13
CA ASP A 66 -2.39 -7.93 -11.26
C ASP A 66 -1.04 -7.46 -11.82
N LEU A 67 -0.80 -6.14 -11.83
CA LEU A 67 0.47 -5.56 -12.28
C LEU A 67 1.62 -5.79 -11.29
N ARG A 68 1.34 -5.95 -9.99
CA ARG A 68 2.37 -6.21 -8.97
C ARG A 68 3.13 -7.52 -9.20
N ALA A 69 2.50 -8.50 -9.85
CA ALA A 69 3.17 -9.76 -10.20
C ALA A 69 4.30 -9.56 -11.22
N TYR A 70 4.24 -8.49 -12.01
CA TYR A 70 5.22 -8.17 -13.06
C TYR A 70 6.13 -7.00 -12.66
N PHE A 71 5.62 -6.07 -11.86
CA PHE A 71 6.29 -4.85 -11.43
C PHE A 71 6.36 -4.80 -9.90
N PRO A 72 7.42 -5.36 -9.29
CA PRO A 72 7.54 -5.43 -7.82
C PRO A 72 7.77 -4.05 -7.18
N ASP A 73 8.36 -3.11 -7.92
CA ASP A 73 8.74 -1.78 -7.43
C ASP A 73 8.64 -0.70 -8.52
N SER A 74 8.84 0.56 -8.10
CA SER A 74 8.80 1.72 -8.99
C SER A 74 9.97 1.76 -9.98
N GLU A 75 11.11 1.14 -9.67
CA GLU A 75 12.26 1.10 -10.58
C GLU A 75 11.94 0.26 -11.82
N SER A 76 11.34 -0.92 -11.61
CA SER A 76 10.86 -1.82 -12.66
C SER A 76 9.84 -1.14 -13.57
N VAL A 77 8.84 -0.46 -13.00
CA VAL A 77 7.82 0.30 -13.76
C VAL A 77 8.49 1.38 -14.60
N ASN A 78 9.32 2.22 -13.97
CA ASN A 78 9.94 3.36 -14.63
C ASN A 78 10.87 2.91 -15.76
N LYS A 79 11.59 1.81 -15.58
CA LYS A 79 12.43 1.22 -16.63
C LYS A 79 11.58 0.81 -17.84
N ALA A 80 10.47 0.10 -17.62
CA ALA A 80 9.58 -0.33 -18.70
C ALA A 80 8.97 0.87 -19.45
N LEU A 81 8.46 1.87 -18.72
CA LEU A 81 7.90 3.09 -19.32
C LEU A 81 8.95 3.86 -20.12
N ARG A 82 10.18 3.98 -19.61
CA ARG A 82 11.29 4.62 -20.34
C ARG A 82 11.66 3.88 -21.63
N CYS A 83 11.60 2.54 -21.64
CA CYS A 83 11.78 1.76 -22.87
C CYS A 83 10.63 1.97 -23.86
N LEU A 84 9.41 2.22 -23.37
CA LEU A 84 8.23 2.43 -24.20
C LEU A 84 8.17 3.82 -24.85
N ILE A 85 8.60 4.88 -24.13
CA ILE A 85 8.55 6.27 -24.61
C ILE A 85 9.11 6.45 -26.04
N PRO A 86 10.33 5.99 -26.37
CA PRO A 86 10.89 6.14 -27.73
C PRO A 86 10.08 5.43 -28.83
N LEU A 87 9.39 4.34 -28.49
CA LEU A 87 8.57 3.58 -29.44
C LEU A 87 7.23 4.28 -29.70
N LEU A 88 6.69 4.96 -28.70
CA LEU A 88 5.49 5.80 -28.85
C LEU A 88 5.80 7.01 -29.73
N SER A 89 6.89 7.72 -29.46
CA SER A 89 7.29 8.91 -30.24
C SER A 89 7.58 8.64 -31.72
N ARG A 90 7.83 7.39 -32.10
CA ARG A 90 8.00 7.00 -33.51
C ARG A 90 6.69 6.85 -34.28
N ARG A 91 5.57 6.57 -33.61
CA ARG A 91 4.27 6.36 -34.26
C ARG A 91 3.61 7.67 -34.70
N ASP A 92 3.97 8.77 -34.05
CA ASP A 92 3.44 10.11 -34.34
C ASP A 92 3.98 10.68 -35.67
N LEU A 93 5.13 10.18 -36.15
CA LEU A 93 5.75 10.61 -37.41
C LEU A 93 5.27 9.84 -38.65
N THR A 94 4.61 8.68 -38.47
CA THR A 94 4.26 7.78 -39.58
C THR A 94 2.79 7.83 -40.00
N THR A 95 1.94 8.53 -39.26
CA THR A 95 0.48 8.57 -39.51
C THR A 95 0.00 9.88 -40.17
N GLY A 96 0.93 10.74 -40.62
CA GLY A 96 0.64 12.04 -41.27
C GLY A 96 1.02 12.13 -42.74
N LYS A 97 0.97 11.03 -43.50
CA LYS A 97 1.25 11.03 -44.94
C LYS A 97 0.27 10.13 -45.70
N LEU A 98 -0.94 10.65 -45.94
CA LEU A 98 -1.81 10.33 -47.07
C LEU A 98 -2.59 11.60 -47.44
#